data_AF-A0A954XE06-F1
#
_entry.id   AF-A0A954XE06-F1
#
_cell.length_a   1.000
_cell.length_b   1.000
_cell.length_c   1.000
_cell.angle_alpha   90.00
_cell.angle_beta   90.00
_cell.angle_gamma   90.00
#
_symmetry.space_group_name_H-M   'P 1'
#
loop_
_entity.id
_entity.type
_entity.pdbx_description
1 polymer ?
#
loop_
_entity_poly.entity_id
_entity_poly.type
_entity_poly.pdbx_seq_one_letter_code
_entity_poly.pdbx_strand_id
1 'polypeptide(L)'
;MLRGLYSAATAMDAATTNQEIISHNLAYANVPGFRRSVMSFETFETRLQRQLASEPGAHLGTRVSQVKTDFQMGRLEQTGRPLDVALASPEGFFVLGGPDGP
;
A
#
# COMPACT_ATOMS: atom_id res chain seq x y z
N MET A 1 -9.05 21.62 23.46
CA MET A 1 -7.61 21.26 23.49
C MET A 1 -7.38 19.75 23.36
N LEU A 2 -8.02 18.90 24.18
CA LEU A 2 -7.81 17.43 24.13
C LEU A 2 -8.06 16.79 22.74
N ARG A 3 -9.13 17.17 22.04
CA ARG A 3 -9.46 16.64 20.70
C ARG A 3 -8.39 16.94 19.64
N GLY A 4 -7.74 18.09 19.71
CA GLY A 4 -6.65 18.46 18.79
C GLY A 4 -5.41 17.60 19.00
N LEU A 5 -5.09 17.24 20.25
CA LEU A 5 -3.98 16.35 20.56
C LEU A 5 -4.21 14.93 20.02
N TYR A 6 -5.43 14.38 20.19
CA TYR A 6 -5.77 13.08 19.62
C TYR A 6 -5.74 13.09 18.09
N SER A 7 -6.26 14.15 17.46
CA SER A 7 -6.18 14.31 16.01
C SER A 7 -4.72 14.34 15.53
N ALA A 8 -3.85 15.12 16.20
CA ALA A 8 -2.42 15.17 15.92
C ALA A 8 -1.72 13.82 16.14
N ALA A 9 -2.05 13.10 17.21
CA ALA A 9 -1.51 11.77 17.49
C ALA A 9 -1.86 10.76 16.39
N THR A 10 -3.13 10.72 15.96
CA THR A 10 -3.56 9.84 14.87
C THR A 10 -2.95 10.21 13.52
N ALA A 11 -2.70 11.50 13.28
CA ALA A 11 -1.98 11.97 12.10
C ALA A 11 -0.50 11.57 12.12
N MET A 12 0.16 11.62 13.28
CA MET A 12 1.54 11.16 13.44
C MET A 12 1.67 9.65 13.22
N ASP A 13 0.71 8.86 13.73
CA ASP A 13 0.66 7.42 13.50
C ASP A 13 0.54 7.10 12.00
N ALA A 14 -0.41 7.75 11.32
CA ALA A 14 -0.57 7.61 9.87
C ALA A 14 0.66 8.09 9.07
N ALA A 15 1.37 9.11 9.54
CA ALA A 15 2.61 9.56 8.92
C ALA A 15 3.75 8.53 9.10
N THR A 16 3.82 7.89 10.26
CA THR A 16 4.82 6.85 10.58
C THR A 16 4.61 5.60 9.72
N THR A 17 3.41 4.99 9.80
CA THR A 17 2.60 4.58 8.65
C THR A 17 3.24 4.64 7.27
N ASN A 18 3.03 5.80 6.67
CA ASN A 18 3.43 6.12 5.32
C ASN A 18 4.96 6.07 5.14
N GLN A 19 5.73 6.54 6.13
CA GLN A 19 7.19 6.52 6.07
C GLN A 19 7.75 5.09 6.02
N GLU A 20 7.18 4.16 6.78
CA GLU A 20 7.57 2.74 6.75
C GLU A 20 7.31 2.13 5.37
N ILE A 21 6.14 2.40 4.79
CA ILE A 21 5.76 1.90 3.46
C ILE A 21 6.69 2.46 2.37
N ILE A 22 7.00 3.76 2.42
CA ILE A 22 7.95 4.39 1.49
C ILE A 22 9.33 3.76 1.64
N SER A 23 9.80 3.58 2.88
CA SER A 23 11.12 2.99 3.16
C SER A 23 11.20 1.56 2.64
N HIS A 24 10.15 0.77 2.87
CA HIS A 24 10.05 -0.60 2.35
C HIS A 24 10.07 -0.61 0.82
N ASN A 25 9.27 0.22 0.16
CA ASN A 25 9.25 0.30 -1.30
C ASN A 25 10.61 0.71 -1.89
N LEU A 26 11.34 1.61 -1.22
CA LEU A 26 12.69 2.03 -1.64
C LEU A 26 13.70 0.89 -1.47
N ALA A 27 13.65 0.15 -0.36
CA ALA A 27 14.56 -0.97 -0.10
C ALA A 27 14.42 -2.07 -1.15
N TYR A 28 13.20 -2.32 -1.64
CA TYR A 28 12.91 -3.35 -2.64
C TYR A 28 12.79 -2.81 -4.08
N ALA A 29 13.11 -1.54 -4.33
CA ALA A 29 12.94 -0.90 -5.64
C ALA A 29 13.71 -1.61 -6.78
N ASN A 30 14.82 -2.28 -6.45
CA ASN A 30 15.66 -2.99 -7.42
C ASN A 30 15.40 -4.51 -7.44
N VAL A 31 14.46 -5.03 -6.65
CA VAL A 31 14.17 -6.47 -6.62
C VAL A 31 13.24 -6.82 -7.79
N PRO A 32 13.66 -7.71 -8.71
CA PRO A 32 12.83 -8.13 -9.83
C PRO A 32 11.50 -8.74 -9.35
N GLY A 33 10.40 -8.32 -9.96
CA GLY A 33 9.05 -8.81 -9.62
C GLY A 33 8.44 -8.21 -8.35
N PHE A 34 9.15 -7.31 -7.63
CA PHE A 34 8.57 -6.61 -6.49
C PHE A 34 7.38 -5.73 -6.92
N ARG A 35 6.31 -5.76 -6.10
CA ARG A 35 5.11 -4.94 -6.29
C ARG A 35 5.01 -3.96 -5.14
N ARG A 36 5.01 -2.65 -5.44
CA ARG A 36 5.00 -1.62 -4.41
C ARG A 36 3.71 -1.68 -3.59
N SER A 37 3.83 -1.35 -2.31
CA SER A 37 2.68 -1.18 -1.43
C SER A 37 2.25 0.28 -1.43
N VAL A 38 0.95 0.52 -1.52
CA VAL A 38 0.35 1.87 -1.49
C VAL A 38 -0.62 1.95 -0.32
N MET A 39 -0.51 3.04 0.43
CA MET A 39 -1.34 3.33 1.58
C MET A 39 -2.52 4.21 1.15
N SER A 40 -3.72 3.88 1.63
CA SER A 40 -4.84 4.82 1.66
C SER A 40 -5.16 5.16 3.11
N PHE A 41 -5.48 6.43 3.37
CA PHE A 41 -5.98 6.89 4.66
C PHE A 41 -7.39 7.45 4.48
N GLU A 42 -8.19 7.37 5.54
CA GLU A 42 -9.51 7.98 5.59
C GLU A 42 -9.63 8.77 6.89
N THR A 43 -10.35 9.89 6.83
CA THR A 43 -10.69 10.63 8.05
C THR A 43 -11.85 9.94 8.75
N PHE A 44 -11.92 10.09 10.08
CA PHE A 44 -13.06 9.57 10.84
C PHE A 44 -14.40 10.13 10.35
N GLU A 45 -14.40 11.39 9.92
CA GLU A 45 -15.57 12.07 9.37
C GLU A 45 -16.06 11.40 8.06
N THR A 46 -15.16 11.11 7.12
CA THR A 46 -15.51 10.41 5.87
C THR A 46 -16.05 9.00 6.14
N ARG A 47 -15.52 8.30 7.16
CA ARG A 47 -16.04 7.00 7.62
C ARG A 47 -17.44 7.14 8.21
N LEU A 48 -17.65 8.12 9.10
CA LEU A 48 -18.92 8.37 9.76
C LEU A 48 -20.01 8.74 8.75
N GLN A 49 -19.69 9.61 7.79
CA GLN A 49 -20.61 10.01 6.72
C GLN A 49 -21.01 8.82 5.84
N ARG A 50 -20.05 7.95 5.50
CA ARG A 50 -20.33 6.71 4.74
C ARG A 50 -21.25 5.76 5.49
N GLN A 51 -21.21 5.76 6.83
CA GLN A 51 -21.94 4.81 7.66
C GLN A 51 -23.28 5.35 8.21
N LEU A 52 -23.42 6.67 8.42
CA LEU A 52 -24.56 7.29 9.11
C LEU A 52 -25.21 8.47 8.36
N ALA A 53 -24.71 8.87 7.17
CA ALA A 53 -25.24 10.02 6.40
C ALA A 53 -25.40 11.32 7.24
N SER A 54 -24.52 11.53 8.21
CA SER A 54 -24.55 12.69 9.13
C SER A 54 -23.82 13.91 8.56
N GLU A 55 -24.27 15.11 8.93
CA GLU A 55 -23.65 16.41 8.60
C GLU A 55 -22.17 16.49 9.04
N PRO A 56 -21.29 17.15 8.25
CA PRO A 56 -19.87 17.27 8.53
C PRO A 56 -19.62 18.08 9.80
N GLY A 57 -19.05 17.42 10.82
CA GLY A 57 -18.95 17.96 12.18
C GLY A 57 -17.67 17.51 12.86
N ALA A 58 -16.64 18.38 12.77
CA ALA A 58 -15.32 18.30 13.40
C ALA A 58 -14.35 17.24 12.83
N HIS A 59 -13.11 17.68 12.56
CA HIS A 59 -12.00 16.81 12.13
C HIS A 59 -11.52 15.95 13.31
N LEU A 60 -12.07 14.74 13.43
CA LEU A 60 -11.88 13.84 14.57
C LEU A 60 -10.67 12.90 14.47
N GLY A 61 -9.73 13.19 13.55
CA GLY A 61 -8.51 12.41 13.34
C GLY A 61 -8.51 11.60 12.05
N THR A 62 -7.36 10.99 11.76
CA THR A 62 -7.08 10.22 10.53
C THR A 62 -6.71 8.79 10.88
N ARG A 63 -7.01 7.84 9.99
CA ARG A 63 -6.56 6.46 10.16
C ARG A 63 -6.10 5.88 8.82
N VAL A 64 -5.11 5.00 8.89
CA VAL A 64 -4.77 4.09 7.79
C VAL A 64 -5.98 3.24 7.44
N SER A 65 -6.53 3.42 6.25
CA SER A 65 -7.71 2.68 5.79
C SER A 65 -7.31 1.31 5.25
N GLN A 66 -6.29 1.28 4.39
CA GLN A 66 -5.78 0.05 3.81
C GLN A 66 -4.35 0.22 3.30
N VAL A 67 -3.56 -0.84 3.38
CA VAL A 67 -2.33 -1.00 2.61
C VAL A 67 -2.64 -2.01 1.51
N LYS A 68 -2.45 -1.62 0.24
CA LYS A 68 -2.72 -2.46 -0.92
C LYS A 68 -1.46 -2.65 -1.74
N THR A 69 -1.31 -3.85 -2.30
CA THR A 69 -0.31 -4.10 -3.34
C THR A 69 -0.76 -3.45 -4.64
N ASP A 70 0.13 -2.68 -5.26
CA ASP A 70 -0.07 -2.14 -6.60
C ASP A 70 0.48 -3.10 -7.64
N PHE A 71 -0.42 -3.69 -8.44
CA PHE A 71 -0.09 -4.66 -9.48
C PHE A 71 0.29 -4.02 -10.82
N GLN A 72 0.46 -2.70 -10.88
CA GLN A 72 1.04 -2.04 -12.06
C GLN A 72 2.39 -2.66 -12.44
N MET A 73 2.58 -2.89 -13.74
CA MET A 73 3.81 -3.44 -14.27
C MET A 73 4.93 -2.39 -14.26
N GLY A 74 6.10 -2.80 -13.77
CA GLY A 74 7.31 -1.98 -13.82
C GLY A 74 7.98 -2.03 -15.20
N ARG A 75 9.14 -1.37 -15.32
CA ARG A 75 9.96 -1.44 -16.52
C ARG A 75 10.58 -2.84 -16.64
N LEU A 76 10.44 -3.46 -17.81
CA LEU A 76 11.15 -4.67 -18.16
C LEU A 76 12.52 -4.30 -18.73
N GLU A 77 13.56 -5.04 -18.32
CA GLU A 77 14.93 -4.87 -18.79
C GLU A 77 15.41 -6.19 -19.40
N GLN A 78 16.01 -6.12 -20.58
CA GLN A 78 16.56 -7.29 -21.24
C GLN A 78 17.95 -7.61 -20.67
N THR A 79 18.10 -8.80 -20.11
CA THR A 79 19.35 -9.22 -19.46
C THR A 79 20.33 -9.93 -20.40
N GLY A 80 19.86 -10.35 -21.58
CA GLY A 80 20.65 -11.13 -22.56
C GLY A 80 20.89 -12.59 -22.16
N ARG A 81 20.34 -13.05 -21.02
CA ARG A 81 20.48 -14.43 -20.55
C ARG A 81 19.31 -15.27 -21.07
N PRO A 82 19.56 -16.48 -21.63
CA PRO A 82 18.52 -17.27 -22.27
C PRO A 82 17.47 -17.86 -21.31
N LEU A 83 17.77 -17.89 -20.00
CA LEU A 83 16.88 -18.43 -18.97
C LEU A 83 16.17 -17.35 -18.15
N ASP A 84 16.40 -16.07 -18.46
CA ASP A 84 15.73 -14.98 -17.77
C ASP A 84 14.42 -14.69 -18.51
N VAL A 85 13.30 -14.94 -17.82
CA VAL A 85 11.96 -14.78 -18.38
C VAL A 85 11.15 -13.84 -17.49
N ALA A 86 10.39 -12.95 -18.12
CA ALA A 86 9.44 -12.06 -17.46
C ALA A 86 8.04 -12.23 -18.05
N LEU A 87 7.03 -11.99 -17.22
CA LEU A 87 5.64 -12.00 -17.68
C LEU A 87 5.33 -10.71 -18.43
N ALA A 88 4.73 -10.83 -19.61
CA ALA A 88 4.30 -9.70 -20.43
C ALA A 88 2.92 -9.13 -20.02
N SER A 89 2.18 -9.84 -19.17
CA SER A 89 0.89 -9.40 -18.63
C SER A 89 0.99 -9.13 -17.11
N PRO A 90 0.36 -8.05 -16.60
CA PRO A 90 0.33 -7.76 -15.16
C PRO A 90 -0.54 -8.73 -14.35
N GLU A 91 -1.44 -9.46 -15.00
CA GLU A 91 -2.43 -10.35 -14.36
C GLU A 91 -1.90 -11.78 -14.14
N GLY A 92 -0.75 -12.11 -14.71
CA GLY A 92 -0.14 -13.44 -14.61
C GLY A 92 0.79 -13.59 -13.41
N PHE A 93 0.91 -14.83 -12.93
CA PHE A 93 1.91 -15.24 -11.95
C PHE A 93 2.62 -16.51 -12.42
N PHE A 94 3.89 -16.64 -12.05
CA PHE A 94 4.58 -17.93 -12.16
C PHE A 94 4.12 -18.84 -11.01
N VAL A 95 3.92 -20.11 -11.33
CA VAL A 95 3.64 -21.16 -10.36
C VAL A 95 4.92 -21.95 -10.14
N LEU A 96 5.32 -22.11 -8.88
CA LEU A 96 6.48 -22.90 -8.48
C LEU A 96 6.00 -24.14 -7.75
N GLY A 97 6.42 -25.32 -8.20
CA GLY A 97 6.10 -26.58 -7.53
C GLY A 97 7.05 -26.83 -6.35
N GLY A 98 6.50 -27.07 -5.17
CA GLY A 98 7.20 -27.63 -4.02
C GLY A 98 7.10 -29.16 -3.96
N PRO A 99 7.68 -29.79 -2.91
CA PRO A 99 7.63 -31.24 -2.72
C PRO A 99 6.21 -31.83 -2.71
N ASP A 100 5.23 -31.07 -2.23
CA ASP A 100 3.82 -31.48 -2.11
C ASP A 100 2.90 -30.91 -3.20
N GLY A 101 3.49 -30.30 -4.24
CA GLY A 101 2.76 -29.64 -5.33
C GLY A 101 2.97 -28.12 -5.38
N PRO A 102 2.31 -27.43 -6.33
CA PRO A 102 2.25 -25.98 -6.33
C PRO A 102 1.42 -25.40 -5.17
#